data_AF-A0A397UTS4-F1
#
_entry.id   AF-A0A397UTS4-F1
#
_cell.length_a   1.000
_cell.length_b   1.000
_cell.length_c   1.000
_cell.angle_alpha   90.00
_cell.angle_beta   90.00
_cell.angle_gamma   90.00
#
_symmetry.space_group_name_H-M   'P 1'
#
loop_
_entity.id
_entity.type
_entity.pdbx_description
1 polymer ?
#
loop_
_entity_poly.entity_id
_entity_poly.type
_entity_poly.pdbx_seq_one_letter_code
_entity_poly.pdbx_strand_id
1 'polypeptide(L)'
;LFDIHSILPNDWEILFLDHCDNTKRKSEETLSNYKLFKTEKPHCLFAYAVSYAGAVKLLEKLDEPTKFTIDIELANLIHSKEFVSYTLSPPIIVPWNPDKNVPDINSLKNSTIEFVN
;
A
#
# COMPACT_ATOMS: atom_id res chain seq x y z
N LEU A 1 20.34 -1.76 4.67
CA LEU A 1 19.83 -0.56 5.37
C LEU A 1 18.39 -0.38 4.88
N PHE A 2 17.39 -0.28 5.75
CA PHE A 2 16.02 -0.03 5.29
C PHE A 2 15.88 1.47 5.01
N ASP A 3 15.46 1.85 3.80
CA ASP A 3 15.07 3.23 3.49
C ASP A 3 13.73 3.52 4.16
N ILE A 4 13.79 4.18 5.31
CA ILE A 4 12.64 4.54 6.14
C ILE A 4 12.41 6.04 6.01
N HIS A 5 11.21 6.43 5.58
CA HIS A 5 10.81 7.83 5.42
C HIS A 5 9.64 8.17 6.35
N SER A 6 9.59 9.43 6.82
CA SER A 6 8.43 10.00 7.54
C SER A 6 7.45 10.71 6.62
N ILE A 7 7.90 11.08 5.41
CA ILE A 7 7.12 11.78 4.38
C ILE A 7 7.37 11.05 3.06
N LEU A 8 6.33 10.92 2.22
CA LEU A 8 6.47 10.35 0.88
C LEU A 8 7.51 11.14 0.06
N PRO A 9 8.53 10.48 -0.48
CA PRO A 9 9.48 11.11 -1.39
C PRO A 9 8.78 11.62 -2.65
N ASN A 10 9.21 12.75 -3.21
CA ASN A 10 8.51 13.41 -4.34
C ASN A 10 8.36 12.54 -5.60
N ASP A 11 9.16 11.49 -5.75
CA ASP A 11 9.18 10.57 -6.88
C ASP A 11 8.37 9.28 -6.64
N TRP A 12 7.57 9.21 -5.57
CA TRP A 12 6.71 8.06 -5.30
C TRP A 12 5.66 7.86 -6.40
N GLU A 13 5.43 6.60 -6.77
CA GLU A 13 4.46 6.21 -7.79
C GLU A 13 3.32 5.37 -7.21
N ILE A 14 3.64 4.48 -6.26
CA ILE A 14 2.65 3.61 -5.60
C ILE A 14 2.87 3.65 -4.09
N LEU A 15 1.79 3.85 -3.34
CA LEU A 15 1.79 3.76 -1.88
C LEU A 15 0.83 2.65 -1.43
N PHE A 16 1.36 1.59 -0.83
CA PHE A 16 0.58 0.54 -0.18
C PHE A 16 0.06 1.03 1.17
N LEU A 17 -1.26 1.01 1.32
CA LEU A 17 -2.00 1.40 2.52
C LEU A 17 -2.35 0.20 3.41
N ASP A 18 -2.22 -1.00 2.83
CA ASP A 18 -2.26 -2.28 3.51
C ASP A 18 -0.88 -2.97 3.46
N HIS A 19 -0.70 -3.99 4.31
CA HIS A 19 0.32 -5.00 4.08
C HIS A 19 -0.08 -6.32 4.75
N CYS A 20 0.15 -7.43 4.03
CA CYS A 20 -0.09 -8.78 4.56
C CYS A 20 1.04 -9.31 5.44
N ASP A 21 2.10 -8.54 5.64
CA ASP A 21 3.21 -8.99 6.44
C ASP A 21 2.83 -8.98 7.93
N ASN A 22 2.40 -10.15 8.41
CA ASN A 22 2.13 -10.43 9.82
C ASN A 22 3.42 -10.58 10.63
N THR A 23 4.62 -10.51 10.02
CA THR A 23 5.87 -10.86 10.69
C THR A 23 6.53 -9.71 11.44
N LYS A 24 6.02 -8.47 11.40
CA LYS A 24 6.59 -7.36 12.18
C LYS A 24 5.56 -6.53 12.94
N ARG A 25 5.59 -6.80 14.25
CA ARG A 25 5.16 -5.99 15.41
C ARG A 25 3.67 -5.90 15.72
N LYS A 26 3.29 -6.77 16.67
CA LYS A 26 2.71 -6.30 17.94
C LYS A 26 3.56 -5.13 18.48
N SER A 27 3.10 -3.91 18.29
CA SER A 27 3.43 -2.76 19.14
C SER A 27 2.28 -1.81 18.93
N GLU A 28 1.40 -1.51 19.89
CA GLU A 28 1.66 -0.61 21.02
C GLU A 28 2.53 0.64 20.70
N GLU A 29 2.89 0.89 19.44
CA GLU A 29 3.38 2.18 18.99
C GLU A 29 2.12 3.01 18.70
N THR A 30 1.77 3.86 19.67
CA THR A 30 0.86 5.00 19.55
C THR A 30 0.76 5.52 18.11
N LEU A 31 -0.47 5.78 17.63
CA LEU A 31 -0.90 6.36 16.34
C LEU A 31 -0.06 7.50 15.73
N SER A 32 0.96 8.01 16.44
CA SER A 32 1.70 9.23 16.16
C SER A 32 2.81 9.12 15.11
N ASN A 33 3.31 7.93 14.72
CA ASN A 33 4.49 7.86 13.84
C ASN A 33 4.35 6.80 12.73
N TYR A 34 3.60 7.13 11.68
CA TYR A 34 3.64 6.37 10.43
C TYR A 34 5.06 6.32 9.86
N LYS A 35 5.46 5.15 9.38
CA LYS A 35 6.73 4.93 8.69
C LYS A 35 6.46 4.42 7.29
N LEU A 36 7.21 4.95 6.34
CA LEU A 36 7.19 4.52 4.94
C LEU A 36 8.42 3.68 4.69
N PHE A 37 8.21 2.46 4.20
CA PHE A 37 9.28 1.55 3.82
C PHE A 37 9.28 1.40 2.31
N LYS A 38 10.45 1.52 1.68
CA LYS A 38 10.54 1.25 0.24
C LYS A 38 10.13 -0.20 -0.04
N THR A 39 9.25 -0.39 -1.01
CA THR A 39 8.68 -1.70 -1.36
C THR A 39 9.41 -2.25 -2.58
N GLU A 40 10.13 -3.35 -2.37
CA GLU A 40 10.83 -4.06 -3.46
C GLU A 40 10.02 -5.25 -4.00
N LYS A 41 9.07 -5.76 -3.21
CA LYS A 41 8.20 -6.87 -3.60
C LYS A 41 6.95 -6.87 -2.72
N PRO A 42 5.80 -6.38 -3.21
CA PRO A 42 4.57 -6.43 -2.43
C PRO A 42 4.09 -7.88 -2.29
N HIS A 43 3.65 -8.23 -1.08
CA HIS A 43 3.03 -9.54 -0.83
C HIS A 43 1.53 -9.55 -1.14
N CYS A 44 0.88 -8.39 -1.01
CA CYS A 44 -0.53 -8.17 -1.28
C CYS A 44 -0.71 -6.79 -1.91
N LEU A 45 -1.80 -6.65 -2.67
CA LEU A 45 -2.16 -5.46 -3.44
C LEU A 45 -3.61 -5.05 -3.16
N PHE A 46 -4.12 -5.22 -1.93
CA PHE A 46 -5.56 -4.99 -1.67
C PHE A 46 -5.90 -3.51 -1.58
N ALA A 47 -4.99 -2.67 -1.09
CA ALA A 47 -5.25 -1.25 -0.97
C ALA A 47 -3.98 -0.43 -1.20
N TYR A 48 -3.96 0.31 -2.30
CA TYR A 48 -2.87 1.21 -2.63
C TYR A 48 -3.38 2.51 -3.24
N ALA A 49 -2.66 3.60 -2.99
CA ALA A 49 -2.80 4.85 -3.70
C ALA A 49 -1.76 4.92 -4.82
N VAL A 50 -2.09 5.65 -5.89
CA VAL A 50 -1.20 5.92 -7.02
C VAL A 50 -1.01 7.42 -7.14
N SER A 51 0.23 7.85 -7.38
CA SER A 51 0.48 9.24 -7.74
C SER A 51 0.00 9.49 -9.18
N TYR A 52 -0.12 10.75 -9.60
CA TYR A 52 -0.47 11.06 -10.99
C TYR A 52 0.51 10.42 -11.98
N ALA A 53 1.82 10.51 -11.71
CA ALA A 53 2.84 9.88 -12.54
C ALA A 53 2.72 8.34 -12.54
N GLY A 54 2.48 7.75 -11.37
CA GLY A 54 2.25 6.31 -11.25
C GLY A 54 1.02 5.85 -12.02
N ALA A 55 -0.07 6.61 -12.00
CA ALA A 55 -1.30 6.29 -12.74
C ALA A 55 -1.09 6.31 -14.26
N VAL A 56 -0.42 7.33 -14.79
CA VAL A 56 -0.07 7.40 -16.23
C VAL A 56 0.79 6.21 -16.62
N LYS A 57 1.81 5.90 -15.82
CA LYS A 57 2.72 4.78 -16.08
C LYS A 57 2.04 3.42 -15.99
N LEU A 58 1.09 3.25 -15.07
CA LEU A 58 0.28 2.04 -14.98
C LEU A 58 -0.52 1.83 -16.25
N LEU A 59 -1.15 2.88 -16.78
CA LEU A 59 -1.86 2.80 -18.06
C LEU A 59 -0.90 2.41 -19.18
N GLU A 60 0.26 3.07 -19.30
CA GLU A 60 1.25 2.74 -20.33
C GLU A 60 1.77 1.29 -20.25
N LYS A 61 1.95 0.76 -19.04
CA LYS A 61 2.50 -0.59 -18.82
C LYS A 61 1.47 -1.70 -18.95
N LEU A 62 0.19 -1.38 -18.75
CA LEU A 62 -0.93 -2.33 -18.75
C LEU A 62 -1.90 -2.09 -19.91
N ASP A 63 -1.54 -1.27 -20.90
CA ASP A 63 -2.34 -1.00 -22.11
C ASP A 63 -2.41 -2.24 -23.02
N GLU A 64 -1.34 -3.03 -23.04
CA GLU A 64 -1.26 -4.27 -23.80
C GLU A 64 -1.74 -5.48 -22.99
N PRO A 65 -2.27 -6.54 -23.66
CA PRO A 65 -2.68 -7.76 -22.99
C PRO A 65 -1.57 -8.32 -22.09
N THR A 66 -1.89 -8.46 -20.80
CA THR A 66 -0.96 -8.98 -19.81
C THR A 66 -0.82 -10.50 -19.91
N LYS A 67 0.35 -11.02 -19.55
CA LYS A 67 0.60 -12.46 -19.51
C LYS A 67 -0.01 -13.11 -18.27
N PHE A 68 -0.04 -12.37 -17.17
CA PHE A 68 -0.59 -12.77 -15.89
C PHE A 68 -1.75 -11.86 -15.46
N THR A 69 -2.35 -12.18 -14.31
CA THR A 69 -3.32 -11.27 -13.68
C THR A 69 -2.64 -9.94 -13.33
N ILE A 70 -3.42 -8.86 -13.34
CA ILE A 70 -2.92 -7.50 -13.08
C ILE A 70 -2.10 -7.43 -11.79
N ASP A 71 -2.54 -8.11 -10.73
CA ASP A 71 -1.83 -8.14 -9.45
C ASP A 71 -0.41 -8.73 -9.58
N ILE A 72 -0.27 -9.84 -10.33
CA ILE A 72 1.03 -10.48 -10.55
C ILE A 72 1.91 -9.58 -11.43
N GLU A 73 1.35 -8.98 -12.46
CA GLU A 73 2.11 -8.06 -13.33
C GLU A 73 2.59 -6.84 -12.57
N LEU A 74 1.74 -6.22 -11.77
CA LEU A 74 2.11 -5.07 -10.96
C LEU A 74 3.19 -5.42 -9.93
N ALA A 75 3.06 -6.58 -9.27
CA ALA A 75 4.11 -7.09 -8.39
C ALA A 75 5.44 -7.32 -9.13
N ASN A 76 5.40 -7.82 -10.36
CA ASN A 76 6.59 -8.02 -11.19
C ASN A 76 7.22 -6.68 -11.61
N LEU A 77 6.41 -5.69 -12.02
CA LEU A 77 6.89 -4.36 -12.40
C LEU A 77 7.56 -3.65 -11.23
N ILE A 78 6.99 -3.75 -10.02
CA ILE A 78 7.61 -3.25 -8.79
C ILE A 78 8.92 -4.00 -8.49
N HIS A 79 8.91 -5.34 -8.61
CA HIS A 79 10.09 -6.16 -8.36
C HIS A 79 11.26 -5.85 -9.31
N SER A 80 10.93 -5.58 -10.58
CA SER A 80 11.86 -5.12 -11.61
C SER A 80 12.29 -3.66 -11.43
N LYS A 81 11.86 -2.99 -10.35
CA LYS A 81 12.14 -1.58 -10.03
C LYS A 81 11.63 -0.62 -11.10
N GLU A 82 10.60 -1.02 -11.84
CA GLU A 82 9.92 -0.13 -12.79
C GLU A 82 8.98 0.83 -12.08
N PHE A 83 8.58 0.56 -10.84
CA PHE A 83 7.83 1.51 -10.00
C PHE A 83 8.57 1.86 -8.72
N VAL A 84 8.59 3.14 -8.37
CA VAL A 84 9.01 3.60 -7.05
C VAL A 84 7.83 3.45 -6.11
N SER A 85 7.90 2.44 -5.23
CA SER A 85 6.79 2.11 -4.35
C SER A 85 7.19 2.08 -2.87
N TYR A 86 6.23 2.42 -2.02
CA TYR A 86 6.38 2.47 -0.57
C TYR A 86 5.22 1.79 0.14
N THR A 87 5.48 1.20 1.30
CA THR A 87 4.48 0.62 2.18
C THR A 87 4.38 1.43 3.45
N LEU A 88 3.17 1.84 3.80
CA LEU A 88 2.85 2.50 5.05
C LEU A 88 2.77 1.47 6.18
N SER A 89 3.39 1.77 7.32
CA SER A 89 3.28 0.98 8.54
C SER A 89 3.06 1.89 9.76
N PRO A 90 2.08 1.58 10.64
CA PRO A 90 1.12 0.48 10.54
C PRO A 90 0.15 0.64 9.34
N PRO A 91 -0.48 -0.46 8.86
CA PRO A 91 -1.42 -0.37 7.75
C PRO A 91 -2.69 0.35 8.21
N ILE A 92 -3.23 1.23 7.37
CA ILE A 92 -4.44 2.01 7.67
C ILE A 92 -5.69 1.37 7.07
N ILE A 93 -5.52 0.51 6.07
CA ILE A 93 -6.58 -0.33 5.51
C ILE A 93 -6.27 -1.78 5.90
N VAL A 94 -7.22 -2.42 6.57
CA VAL A 94 -7.11 -3.81 7.00
C VAL A 94 -8.17 -4.66 6.29
N PRO A 95 -7.83 -5.88 5.83
CA PRO A 95 -8.82 -6.79 5.28
C PRO A 95 -9.91 -7.11 6.29
N TRP A 96 -11.16 -7.13 5.83
CA TRP A 96 -12.29 -7.52 6.64
C TRP A 96 -12.13 -8.96 7.15
N ASN A 97 -12.34 -9.16 8.45
CA ASN A 97 -12.27 -10.48 9.08
C ASN A 97 -13.60 -10.83 9.78
N PRO A 98 -14.45 -11.70 9.19
CA PRO A 98 -15.76 -12.06 9.75
C PRO A 98 -15.70 -12.80 11.09
N ASP A 99 -14.59 -13.49 11.39
CA ASP A 99 -14.46 -14.34 12.57
C ASP A 99 -14.03 -13.56 13.82
N LYS A 100 -13.66 -12.28 13.65
CA LYS A 100 -13.40 -11.37 14.76
C LYS A 100 -14.71 -10.64 15.08
N ASN A 101 -15.26 -10.90 16.27
CA ASN A 101 -16.43 -10.20 16.86
C ASN A 101 -16.20 -8.69 17.12
N VAL A 102 -15.65 -7.96 16.17
CA VAL A 102 -15.39 -6.52 16.23
C VAL A 102 -16.22 -5.86 15.12
N PRO A 103 -16.99 -4.80 15.40
CA PRO A 103 -17.81 -4.14 14.38
C PRO A 103 -16.92 -3.31 13.45
N ASP A 104 -16.28 -3.97 12.49
CA ASP A 104 -15.35 -3.41 11.49
C ASP A 104 -16.04 -2.39 10.56
N ILE A 105 -17.38 -2.40 10.51
CA ILE A 105 -18.20 -1.48 9.72
C ILE A 105 -18.10 -0.02 10.18
N ASN A 106 -17.80 0.23 11.46
CA ASN A 106 -17.63 1.60 11.97
C ASN A 106 -16.27 2.18 11.59
N SER A 107 -15.25 1.33 11.38
CA SER A 107 -13.92 1.74 10.93
C SER A 107 -13.95 2.24 9.48
N LEU A 108 -14.64 1.52 8.59
CA LEU A 108 -14.81 1.90 7.18
C LEU A 108 -15.63 3.18 6.98
N LYS A 109 -16.63 3.44 7.85
CA LYS A 109 -17.43 4.67 7.76
C LYS A 109 -16.62 5.93 8.10
N ASN A 110 -15.60 5.80 8.94
CA ASN A 110 -14.78 6.94 9.39
C ASN A 110 -13.52 7.12 8.54
N SER A 111 -13.06 6.08 7.82
CA SER A 111 -11.80 6.15 7.06
C SER A 111 -11.84 7.10 5.87
N THR A 112 -13.01 7.38 5.28
CA THR A 112 -13.14 8.33 4.17
C THR A 112 -13.26 9.78 4.62
N ILE A 113 -13.65 10.02 5.88
CA ILE A 113 -13.90 11.37 6.41
C ILE A 113 -12.59 12.09 6.77
N GLU A 114 -11.53 11.36 7.09
CA GLU A 114 -10.24 11.94 7.50
C GLU A 114 -9.34 12.40 6.34
N PHE A 115 -9.70 12.12 5.08
CA PHE A 115 -8.92 12.55 3.89
C PHE A 115 -9.41 13.87 3.26
N VAL A 116 -10.43 14.52 3.84
CA VAL A 116 -11.11 15.70 3.24
C VAL A 116 -10.89 17.00 4.03
N ASN A 117 -9.91 17.06 4.94
CA ASN A 117 -9.54 18.30 5.63
C ASN A 117 -8.07 18.67 5.43
#